data_AF-A0A842PFT0-F1
#
_entry.id   AF-A0A842PFT0-F1
#
_cell.length_a   1.000
_cell.length_b   1.000
_cell.length_c   1.000
_cell.angle_alpha   90.00
_cell.angle_beta   90.00
_cell.angle_gamma   90.00
#
_symmetry.space_group_name_H-M   'P 1'
#
loop_
_entity.id
_entity.type
_entity.pdbx_description
1 polymer ?
#
loop_
_entity_poly.entity_id
_entity_poly.type
_entity_poly.pdbx_seq_one_letter_code
_entity_poly.pdbx_strand_id
1 'polypeptide(L)' 'MQFDEKLDSDYLAMSELTKEIGFIVQNSFDQRQDDLTPSDIEYILKITSDVTHKIKSQTLELTV' A
#
# COMPACT_ATOMS: atom_id res chain seq x y z
N MET A 1 -15.82 17.38 9.00
CA MET A 1 -16.14 16.54 7.83
C MET A 1 -14.90 16.24 7.00
N GLN A 2 -14.11 17.24 6.58
CA GLN A 2 -12.90 17.00 5.74
C GLN A 2 -11.80 16.12 6.41
N PHE A 3 -11.65 16.19 7.73
CA PHE A 3 -10.70 15.33 8.47
C PHE A 3 -11.13 13.86 8.46
N ASP A 4 -12.43 13.60 8.62
CA ASP A 4 -12.99 12.25 8.62
C ASP A 4 -12.93 11.63 7.21
N GLU A 5 -13.24 12.42 6.17
CA GLU A 5 -13.12 12.00 4.76
C GLU A 5 -11.67 11.65 4.37
N LYS A 6 -10.69 12.41 4.89
CA LYS A 6 -9.27 12.09 4.68
C LYS A 6 -8.87 10.83 5.43
N LEU A 7 -9.30 10.67 6.68
CA LEU A 7 -9.01 9.47 7.48
C LEU A 7 -9.56 8.21 6.78
N ASP A 8 -10.78 8.28 6.25
CA ASP A 8 -11.40 7.20 5.49
C ASP A 8 -10.63 6.90 4.19
N SER A 9 -10.19 7.94 3.47
CA SER A 9 -9.38 7.81 2.26
C SER A 9 -8.00 7.17 2.55
N ASP A 10 -7.31 7.64 3.59
CA ASP A 10 -6.01 7.10 4.01
C ASP A 10 -6.15 5.64 4.45
N TYR A 11 -7.21 5.31 5.19
CA TYR A 11 -7.52 3.96 5.60
C TYR A 11 -7.80 3.05 4.39
N LEU A 12 -8.58 3.53 3.41
CA LEU A 12 -8.86 2.80 2.18
C LEU A 12 -7.57 2.51 1.42
N ALA A 13 -6.69 3.51 1.25
CA ALA A 13 -5.41 3.35 0.56
C ALA A 13 -4.51 2.31 1.25
N MET A 14 -4.46 2.30 2.59
CA MET A 14 -3.72 1.29 3.35
C MET A 14 -4.36 -0.10 3.27
N SER A 15 -5.69 -0.18 3.20
CA SER A 15 -6.41 -1.44 3.01
C SER A 15 -6.12 -2.04 1.64
N GLU A 16 -6.13 -1.23 0.58
CA GLU A 16 -5.77 -1.64 -0.78
C GLU A 16 -4.31 -2.09 -0.87
N LEU A 17 -3.37 -1.34 -0.27
CA LEU A 17 -1.97 -1.75 -0.16
C LEU A 17 -1.83 -3.13 0.52
N THR A 18 -2.53 -3.33 1.62
CA THR A 18 -2.49 -4.60 2.37
C THR A 18 -3.03 -5.76 1.54
N LYS A 19 -4.11 -5.53 0.78
CA LYS A 19 -4.68 -6.54 -0.13
C LYS A 19 -3.70 -6.91 -1.25
N GLU A 20 -3.05 -5.93 -1.85
CA GLU A 20 -2.07 -6.16 -2.92
C GLU A 20 -0.87 -6.95 -2.42
N ILE A 21 -0.31 -6.59 -1.26
CA ILE A 21 0.78 -7.36 -0.62
C ILE A 21 0.31 -8.79 -0.31
N GLY A 22 -0.90 -8.94 0.22
CA GLY A 22 -1.50 -10.26 0.48
C GLY A 22 -1.64 -11.11 -0.79
N PHE A 23 -2.03 -10.50 -1.90
CA PHE A 23 -2.12 -11.17 -3.20
C PHE A 23 -0.76 -11.67 -3.69
N ILE A 24 0.30 -10.86 -3.56
CA ILE A 24 1.67 -11.25 -3.92
C ILE A 24 2.13 -12.46 -3.11
N VAL A 25 1.94 -12.41 -1.78
CA VAL A 25 2.32 -13.50 -0.87
C VAL A 25 1.50 -14.77 -1.17
N GLN A 26 0.19 -14.64 -1.40
CA GLN A 26 -0.65 -15.78 -1.75
C GLN A 26 -0.22 -16.42 -3.07
N ASN A 27 0.10 -15.61 -4.08
CA ASN A 27 0.57 -16.10 -5.37
C ASN A 27 1.91 -16.84 -5.25
N SER A 28 2.83 -16.36 -4.41
CA SER A 28 4.09 -17.07 -4.10
C SER A 28 3.80 -18.45 -3.45
N PHE A 29 2.88 -18.50 -2.48
CA PHE A 29 2.44 -19.74 -1.85
C PHE A 29 1.80 -20.72 -2.85
N ASP A 30 0.91 -20.22 -3.72
CA ASP A 30 0.23 -21.03 -4.75
C ASP A 30 1.22 -21.62 -5.77
N GLN A 31 2.32 -20.90 -6.02
CA GLN A 31 3.43 -21.34 -6.87
C GLN A 31 4.45 -22.23 -6.14
N ARG A 32 4.23 -22.54 -4.84
CA ARG A 32 5.15 -23.28 -3.98
C ARG A 32 6.56 -22.70 -3.95
N GLN A 33 6.65 -21.38 -4.02
CA GLN A 33 7.91 -20.69 -3.77
C GLN A 33 8.12 -20.61 -2.26
N ASP A 34 9.32 -20.94 -1.80
CA ASP A 34 9.69 -20.83 -0.39
C ASP A 34 9.91 -19.38 0.03
N ASP A 35 10.25 -18.51 -0.94
CA ASP A 35 10.56 -17.10 -0.76
C ASP A 35 9.85 -16.23 -1.81
N LEU A 36 9.72 -14.93 -1.51
CA LEU A 36 9.33 -13.94 -2.51
C LEU A 36 10.44 -13.74 -3.54
N THR A 37 10.07 -13.57 -4.80
CA THR A 37 11.07 -13.24 -5.83
C THR A 37 11.64 -11.83 -5.60
N PRO A 38 12.85 -11.53 -6.08
CA PRO A 38 13.37 -10.15 -6.06
C PRO A 38 12.41 -9.14 -6.69
N SER A 39 11.71 -9.53 -7.76
CA SER A 39 10.70 -8.70 -8.43
C SER A 39 9.49 -8.41 -7.55
N ASP A 40 9.02 -9.41 -6.78
CA ASP A 40 7.93 -9.23 -5.82
C ASP A 40 8.34 -8.25 -4.72
N ILE A 41 9.56 -8.39 -4.19
CA ILE A 41 10.09 -7.49 -3.17
C ILE A 41 10.22 -6.07 -3.70
N GLU A 42 10.78 -5.89 -4.90
CA GLU A 42 10.90 -4.57 -5.54
C GLU A 42 9.52 -3.93 -5.74
N TYR A 43 8.55 -4.72 -6.20
CA TYR A 43 7.19 -4.23 -6.40
C TYR A 43 6.52 -3.84 -5.07
N ILE A 44 6.63 -4.65 -4.01
CA ILE A 44 6.14 -4.33 -2.66
C ILE A 44 6.71 -3.00 -2.17
N LEU A 45 8.04 -2.81 -2.29
CA LEU A 45 8.70 -1.58 -1.86
C LEU A 45 8.18 -0.37 -2.65
N LYS A 46 8.01 -0.51 -3.97
CA LYS A 46 7.48 0.53 -4.84
C LYS A 46 6.06 0.94 -4.45
N ILE A 47 5.12 -0.01 -4.38
CA ILE A 47 3.72 0.30 -4.06
C ILE A 47 3.57 0.88 -2.66
N THR A 48 4.38 0.43 -1.70
CA THR A 48 4.40 0.97 -0.34
C THR A 48 4.89 2.42 -0.34
N SER A 49 5.96 2.71 -1.09
CA SER A 49 6.47 4.07 -1.26
C SER A 49 5.42 5.01 -1.89
N ASP A 50 4.76 4.54 -2.95
CA ASP A 50 3.75 5.32 -3.67
C ASP A 50 2.54 5.65 -2.77
N VAL A 51 2.02 4.67 -2.03
CA VAL A 51 0.88 4.86 -1.11
C VAL A 51 1.25 5.78 0.06
N THR A 52 2.43 5.57 0.67
CA THR A 52 2.88 6.42 1.77
C THR A 52 3.13 7.87 1.33
N HIS A 53 3.66 8.08 0.12
CA HIS A 53 3.81 9.42 -0.46
C HIS A 53 2.45 10.08 -0.68
N LYS A 54 1.46 9.34 -1.20
CA LYS A 54 0.09 9.85 -1.44
C LYS A 54 -0.58 10.31 -0.14
N ILE A 55 -0.55 9.49 0.90
CA ILE A 55 -1.10 9.81 2.24
C ILE A 55 -0.40 11.05 2.82
N LYS A 56 0.93 11.12 2.70
CA LYS A 56 1.72 12.26 3.20
C LYS A 56 1.45 13.55 2.42
N SER A 57 1.36 13.50 1.10
CA SER A 57 1.06 14.65 0.23
C SER A 57 -0.29 15.27 0.59
N GLN A 58 -1.31 14.43 0.79
CA GLN A 58 -2.64 14.88 1.24
C GLN A 58 -2.65 15.45 2.65
N THR A 59 -1.64 15.15 3.47
CA THR A 59 -1.47 15.72 4.82
C THR A 59 -0.88 17.12 4.78
N LEU A 60 0.00 17.41 3.82
CA LEU A 60 0.58 18.75 3.63
C LEU A 60 -0.43 19.76 3.05
N GLU A 61 -1.35 19.32 2.18
CA GLU A 61 -2.37 20.17 1.57
C GLU A 61 -3.43 20.71 2.55
N LEU A 62 -3.54 20.14 3.76
CA LEU A 62 -4.46 20.61 4.81
C LEU A 62 -3.86 21.65 5.77
N THR A 63 -2.59 22.06 5.57
CA THR A 63 -1.90 23.01 6.46
C THR A 63 -1.83 24.43 5.87
N VAL A 64 -2.95 24.94 5.32
CA VAL A 64 -3.06 26.32 4.79
C VAL A 64 -4.21 27.05 5.46
#